data_AF-A0A259PFQ9-F1
#
_entry.id   AF-A0A259PFQ9-F1
#
_cell.length_a   1.000
_cell.length_b   1.000
_cell.length_c   1.000
_cell.angle_alpha   90.00
_cell.angle_beta   90.00
_cell.angle_gamma   90.00
#
_symmetry.space_group_name_H-M   'P 1'
#
loop_
_entity.id
_entity.type
_entity.pdbx_description
1 polymer ?
#
loop_
_entity_poly.entity_id
_entity_poly.type
_entity_poly.pdbx_seq_one_letter_code
_entity_poly.pdbx_strand_id
1 'polypeptide(L)' 'VQVSQVEFSHLTGEQIAGYIASGEPFGKAGAYGIQGRGGAFIPSIKGSYSGIMGLPIFEVSQLLDFAKVART' A
#
# COMPACT_ATOMS: atom_id res chain seq x y z
N VAL A 1 -5.79 12.58 -10.04
CA VAL A 1 -5.34 12.14 -8.71
C VAL A 1 -5.93 10.77 -8.46
N GLN A 2 -5.10 9.79 -8.09
CA GLN A 2 -5.54 8.44 -7.73
C GLN A 2 -5.67 8.39 -6.21
N VAL A 3 -6.79 7.86 -5.70
CA VAL A 3 -7.06 7.75 -4.26
C VAL A 3 -7.48 6.32 -3.97
N SER A 4 -6.91 5.75 -2.90
CA SER A 4 -7.27 4.42 -2.39
C SER A 4 -7.74 4.51 -0.95
N GLN A 5 -8.74 3.73 -0.60
CA GLN A 5 -9.17 3.49 0.77
C GLN A 5 -8.69 2.12 1.22
N VAL A 6 -8.13 2.06 2.43
CA VAL A 6 -7.62 0.83 3.05
C VAL A 6 -8.36 0.64 4.36
N GLU A 7 -9.05 -0.49 4.49
CA GLU A 7 -9.75 -0.86 5.70
C GLU A 7 -8.83 -1.74 6.55
N PHE A 8 -8.71 -1.43 7.83
CA PHE A 8 -8.00 -2.25 8.81
C PHE A 8 -9.01 -3.04 9.64
N SER A 9 -8.66 -4.28 9.97
CA SER A 9 -9.37 -5.01 11.00
C SER A 9 -9.11 -4.40 12.38
N HIS A 10 -9.96 -4.74 13.35
CA HIS A 10 -9.68 -4.41 14.74
C HIS A 10 -8.48 -5.24 15.21
N LEU A 11 -7.41 -4.55 15.64
CA LEU A 11 -6.20 -5.19 16.12
C LEU A 11 -6.18 -5.25 17.65
N THR A 12 -5.76 -6.39 18.17
CA THR A 12 -5.46 -6.53 19.59
C THR A 12 -4.13 -5.86 19.93
N GLY A 13 -3.93 -5.50 21.19
CA GLY A 13 -2.64 -4.97 21.65
C GLY A 13 -1.47 -5.92 21.39
N GLU A 14 -1.70 -7.23 21.45
CA GLU A 14 -0.69 -8.26 21.16
C GLU A 14 -0.30 -8.27 19.68
N GLN A 15 -1.27 -8.17 18.76
CA GLN A 15 -0.99 -8.07 17.33
C GLN A 15 -0.18 -6.81 17.00
N ILE A 16 -0.53 -5.69 17.62
CA ILE A 16 0.21 -4.43 17.46
C ILE A 16 1.64 -4.57 17.99
N ALA A 17 1.81 -5.11 19.21
CA ALA A 17 3.12 -5.30 19.82
C ALA A 17 4.01 -6.25 18.98
N GLY A 18 3.43 -7.36 18.48
CA GLY A 18 4.13 -8.30 17.60
C GLY A 18 4.53 -7.66 16.27
N TYR A 19 3.69 -6.80 15.70
CA TYR A 19 4.03 -6.08 14.48
C TYR A 19 5.16 -5.08 14.69
N ILE A 20 5.14 -4.32 15.79
CA ILE A 20 6.22 -3.40 16.18
C ILE A 20 7.53 -4.16 16.39
N ALA A 21 7.50 -5.29 17.11
CA ALA A 21 8.67 -6.13 17.35
C ALA A 21 9.30 -6.69 16.05
N SER A 22 8.52 -6.82 14.98
CA SER A 22 9.04 -7.26 13.67
C SER A 22 9.97 -6.24 13.00
N GLY A 23 9.95 -4.98 13.43
CA GLY A 23 10.71 -3.90 12.81
C GLY A 23 10.10 -3.37 11.50
N GLU A 24 9.12 -4.06 10.91
CA GLU A 24 8.46 -3.64 9.67
C GLU A 24 7.79 -2.26 9.71
N PRO A 25 7.09 -1.81 10.78
CA PRO A 25 6.40 -0.52 10.74
C PRO A 25 7.34 0.70 10.63
N PHE A 26 8.62 0.55 11.01
CA PHE A 26 9.56 1.67 11.01
C PHE A 26 9.90 2.11 9.59
N GLY A 27 9.96 3.44 9.39
CA GLY A 27 10.25 4.05 8.09
C GLY A 27 9.11 4.01 7.07
N LYS A 28 7.90 3.59 7.49
CA LYS A 28 6.70 3.55 6.63
C LYS A 28 5.68 4.59 7.08
N ALA A 29 5.15 5.37 6.14
CA ALA A 29 4.06 6.28 6.42
C ALA A 29 2.83 5.49 6.89
N GLY A 30 2.18 5.94 7.97
CA GLY A 30 1.09 5.19 8.61
C GLY A 30 1.53 3.96 9.40
N ALA A 31 2.84 3.74 9.55
CA ALA A 31 3.42 2.63 10.30
C ALA A 31 2.92 1.24 9.86
N TYR A 32 2.70 1.03 8.56
CA TYR A 32 2.37 -0.28 8.00
C TYR A 32 2.92 -0.46 6.57
N GLY A 33 3.09 -1.71 6.14
CA GLY A 33 3.35 -2.07 4.75
C GLY A 33 2.37 -3.12 4.24
N ILE A 34 1.64 -2.80 3.16
CA ILE A 34 0.62 -3.70 2.60
C ILE A 34 1.20 -4.98 1.97
N GLN A 35 2.45 -4.92 1.50
CA GLN A 35 3.20 -6.05 0.94
C GLN A 35 3.81 -6.98 2.00
N GLY A 36 3.87 -6.53 3.25
CA GLY A 36 4.50 -7.23 4.36
C GLY A 36 3.48 -7.83 5.31
N ARG A 37 3.90 -8.03 6.57
CA ARG A 37 3.04 -8.50 7.66
C ARG A 37 1.87 -7.54 7.90
N GLY A 38 2.04 -6.25 7.61
CA GLY A 38 0.95 -5.27 7.70
C GLY A 38 -0.24 -5.59 6.79
N GLY A 39 -0.01 -6.28 5.67
CA GLY A 39 -1.07 -6.77 4.78
C GLY A 39 -2.04 -7.74 5.45
N ALA A 40 -1.60 -8.49 6.45
CA ALA A 40 -2.46 -9.43 7.19
C ALA A 40 -3.56 -8.73 8.00
N PHE A 41 -3.44 -7.42 8.23
CA PHE A 41 -4.41 -6.62 8.97
C PHE A 41 -5.45 -5.92 8.07
N ILE A 42 -5.35 -6.10 6.75
CA ILE A 42 -6.14 -5.34 5.77
C ILE A 42 -7.15 -6.27 5.11
N PRO A 43 -8.39 -6.36 5.63
CA PRO A 43 -9.45 -7.18 5.02
C PRO A 43 -9.91 -6.66 3.66
N SER A 44 -9.83 -5.35 3.40
CA SER A 44 -10.35 -4.77 2.17
C SER A 44 -9.57 -3.53 1.72
N ILE A 45 -9.48 -3.37 0.40
CA ILE A 45 -9.01 -2.15 -0.25
C ILE A 45 -10.00 -1.73 -1.32
N LYS A 46 -10.18 -0.42 -1.49
CA LYS A 46 -10.95 0.18 -2.60
C LYS A 46 -10.06 1.19 -3.31
N GLY A 47 -9.63 0.86 -4.53
CA GLY A 47 -8.71 1.68 -5.32
C GLY A 47 -7.57 0.84 -5.91
N SER A 48 -6.36 1.42 -5.96
CA SER A 48 -5.17 0.80 -6.55
C SER A 48 -4.23 0.27 -5.48
N TYR A 49 -3.99 -1.05 -5.50
CA TYR A 49 -2.93 -1.68 -4.69
C TYR A 49 -1.55 -1.11 -5.03
N SER A 50 -1.25 -0.96 -6.32
CA SER A 50 0.02 -0.36 -6.78
C SER A 50 0.15 1.10 -6.34
N GLY A 51 -0.97 1.84 -6.32
CA GLY A 51 -1.02 3.19 -5.74
C GLY A 51 -0.69 3.21 -4.24
N ILE A 52 -1.23 2.26 -3.46
CA ILE A 52 -0.90 2.10 -2.03
C ILE A 52 0.59 1.75 -1.84
N MET A 53 1.15 0.94 -2.74
CA MET A 53 2.59 0.61 -2.76
C MET A 53 3.48 1.81 -3.12
N GLY A 54 2.91 2.91 -3.63
CA GLY A 54 3.61 4.16 -3.92
C GLY A 54 3.65 4.55 -5.39
N LEU A 55 3.18 3.70 -6.33
CA LEU A 55 3.12 4.04 -7.75
C LEU A 55 1.89 3.41 -8.43
N PRO A 56 0.86 4.21 -8.77
CA PRO A 56 -0.35 3.70 -9.40
C PRO A 56 -0.08 3.31 -10.87
N ILE A 57 0.23 2.05 -11.12
CA ILE A 57 0.75 1.56 -12.42
C ILE A 57 -0.24 1.81 -13.56
N PHE A 58 -1.54 1.65 -13.32
CA PHE A 58 -2.56 1.85 -14.36
C PHE A 58 -2.59 3.30 -14.86
N GLU A 59 -2.59 4.26 -13.94
CA GLU A 59 -2.57 5.68 -14.23
C GLU A 59 -1.24 6.13 -14.82
N VAL A 60 -0.12 5.62 -14.28
CA VAL A 60 1.23 5.91 -14.81
C VAL A 60 1.39 5.37 -16.23
N SER A 61 0.88 4.17 -16.52
CA SER A 61 0.91 3.60 -17.87
C SER A 61 0.17 4.48 -18.89
N GLN A 62 -1.03 4.95 -18.54
CA GLN A 62 -1.79 5.89 -19.38
C GLN A 62 -1.05 7.22 -19.57
N LEU A 63 -0.39 7.73 -18.53
CA LEU A 63 0.42 8.95 -18.63
C LEU A 63 1.64 8.77 -19.52
N LEU A 64 2.32 7.63 -19.44
CA LEU A 64 3.47 7.31 -20.29
C LEU A 64 3.06 7.19 -21.77
N ASP A 65 1.93 6.52 -22.04
CA ASP A 65 1.36 6.42 -23.39
C ASP A 65 1.00 7.82 -23.93
N PHE A 66 0.35 8.66 -23.12
CA PHE A 66 0.02 10.04 -23.48
C PHE A 66 1.27 10.88 -23.77
N ALA A 67 2.31 10.73 -22.94
CA ALA A 67 3.58 11.43 -23.09
C ALA A 67 4.46 10.87 -24.22
N LYS A 68 4.02 9.80 -24.91
CA LYS A 68 4.77 9.10 -25.96
C LYS A 68 6.16 8.64 -25.51
N VAL A 69 6.29 8.26 -24.24
CA VAL A 69 7.53 7.65 -23.73
C VAL A 69 7.57 6.23 -24.28
N ALA A 70 8.49 5.98 -25.22
CA ALA A 70 8.51 4.79 -26.06
C ALA A 70 8.45 3.46 -25.26
N ARG A 71 7.56 2.56 -25.68
CA ARG A 71 7.67 1.12 -25.39
C ARG A 71 8.70 0.57 -26.37
N THR A 72 9.93 0.37 -25.90
CA THR A 72 10.96 -0.31 -26.71
C THR A 72 10.74 -1.80 -26.62
#